data_AF-A0A9Q0QDY1-F1
#
_entry.id   AF-A0A9Q0QDY1-F1
#
_cell.length_a   1.000
_cell.length_b   1.000
_cell.length_c   1.000
_cell.angle_alpha   90.00
_cell.angle_beta   90.00
_cell.angle_gamma   90.00
#
_symmetry.space_group_name_H-M   'P 1'
#
loop_
_entity.id
_entity.type
_entity.pdbx_description
1 polymer ?
#
loop_
_entity_poly.entity_id
_entity_poly.type
_entity_poly.pdbx_seq_one_letter_code
_entity_poly.pdbx_strand_id
1 'polypeptide(L)'
;MGAVENPVDNKEYRIPGEAKEILKSLASKWEDVADASSLQVIPLKGAMTNEVFQIKWLTKTENVSHKVLVRIYGEGVEVFFDRENEIHTFEFISKQGQGPRLLGRFSNGRIEEFIHARTLSASDLRDPDMSALIAAKMKEFHGLEVPGPNNISLWDRLRNWLKTAKRLSTPEEAKAFRLDSIEEEISLLEKELSGDQSIGFCHNDLQYGNIMIDEETRAMTIIDYEYASYNPIAFDIANHFCEMTADYHTDTPHILDYSKYPGLEERQRFIRIYLSSLGGQPSDNEAEQLLENVEKYKLASHLFWGLWGIISEHVNEIDFDYMEYARQRFEQYWLRKPALLGSLGTNLDVVLADGNYSV
;
A
#
# COMPACT_ATOMS: atom_id res chain seq x y z
N MET A 1 -13.23 1.83 34.84
CA MET A 1 -14.28 2.81 35.21
C MET A 1 -14.74 3.46 33.92
N GLY A 2 -16.06 3.46 33.70
CA GLY A 2 -16.68 3.60 32.37
C GLY A 2 -16.33 4.90 31.66
N ALA A 3 -15.88 4.78 30.42
CA ALA A 3 -15.89 5.87 29.47
C ALA A 3 -17.34 6.11 29.07
N VAL A 4 -17.87 7.26 29.46
CA VAL A 4 -19.17 7.76 29.00
C VAL A 4 -19.00 8.14 27.53
N GLU A 5 -19.62 7.37 26.64
CA GLU A 5 -19.82 7.77 25.25
C GLU A 5 -20.72 9.00 25.24
N ASN A 6 -20.12 10.18 25.07
CA ASN A 6 -20.87 11.37 24.72
C ASN A 6 -21.26 11.28 23.24
N PRO A 7 -22.55 11.35 22.88
CA PRO A 7 -22.96 11.47 21.49
C PRO A 7 -22.60 12.87 21.01
N VAL A 8 -21.40 12.98 20.42
CA VAL A 8 -20.93 14.23 19.81
C VAL A 8 -21.70 14.45 18.51
N ASP A 9 -22.58 15.42 18.56
CA ASP A 9 -23.04 16.32 17.50
C ASP A 9 -23.00 15.76 16.05
N ASN A 10 -24.18 15.35 15.57
CA ASN A 10 -24.49 15.08 14.17
C ASN A 10 -24.27 16.36 13.33
N LYS A 11 -23.03 16.68 12.95
CA LYS A 11 -22.84 17.27 11.62
C LYS A 11 -23.41 16.25 10.65
N GLU A 12 -24.46 16.60 9.90
CA GLU A 12 -25.04 15.74 8.87
C GLU A 12 -23.93 15.32 7.90
N TYR A 13 -23.27 14.19 8.14
CA TYR A 13 -22.43 13.54 7.16
C TYR A 13 -23.37 13.06 6.07
N ARG A 14 -23.49 13.83 4.99
CA ARG A 14 -24.45 13.58 3.93
C ARG A 14 -23.91 12.51 2.99
N ILE A 15 -24.17 11.27 3.37
CA ILE A 15 -24.14 10.16 2.42
C ILE A 15 -25.07 10.51 1.24
N PRO A 16 -24.62 10.39 -0.02
CA PRO A 16 -25.44 10.66 -1.19
C PRO A 16 -26.78 9.91 -1.17
N GLY A 17 -27.83 10.52 -1.73
CA GLY A 17 -29.16 9.91 -1.75
C GLY A 17 -29.18 8.54 -2.42
N GLU A 18 -28.43 8.38 -3.51
CA GLU A 18 -28.24 7.11 -4.21
C GLU A 18 -27.65 6.02 -3.30
N ALA A 19 -26.59 6.36 -2.57
CA ALA A 19 -25.98 5.45 -1.59
C ALA A 19 -26.95 5.08 -0.46
N LYS A 20 -27.75 6.04 0.05
CA LYS A 20 -28.78 5.74 1.07
C LYS A 20 -29.82 4.73 0.61
N GLU A 21 -30.27 4.82 -0.65
CA GLU A 21 -31.24 3.87 -1.18
C GLU A 21 -30.64 2.46 -1.34
N ILE A 22 -29.38 2.36 -1.76
CA ILE A 22 -28.67 1.07 -1.82
C ILE A 22 -28.50 0.50 -0.41
N LEU A 23 -28.09 1.31 0.58
CA LEU A 23 -27.92 0.90 1.97
C LEU A 23 -29.23 0.36 2.57
N LYS A 24 -30.37 1.03 2.34
CA LYS A 24 -31.69 0.54 2.77
C LYS A 24 -32.07 -0.79 2.11
N SER A 25 -31.78 -0.93 0.81
CA SER A 25 -32.01 -2.16 0.04
C SER A 25 -31.13 -3.32 0.50
N LEU A 26 -29.91 -3.05 0.99
CA LEU A 26 -29.05 -4.06 1.62
C LEU A 26 -29.61 -4.46 2.97
N ALA A 27 -29.94 -3.50 3.82
CA ALA A 27 -30.45 -3.75 5.17
C ALA A 27 -31.79 -4.52 5.17
N SER A 28 -32.65 -4.30 4.17
CA SER A 28 -33.92 -5.01 4.05
C SER A 28 -33.79 -6.51 3.70
N LYS A 29 -32.60 -6.95 3.24
CA LYS A 29 -32.30 -8.37 3.00
C LYS A 29 -31.91 -9.12 4.28
N TRP A 30 -31.61 -8.41 5.36
CA TRP A 30 -31.24 -8.98 6.64
C TRP A 30 -32.46 -9.07 7.56
N GLU A 31 -32.92 -10.29 7.85
CA GLU A 31 -34.14 -10.53 8.62
C GLU A 31 -34.06 -10.06 10.08
N ASP A 32 -32.84 -9.94 10.59
CA ASP A 32 -32.52 -9.60 11.97
C ASP A 32 -32.28 -8.11 12.20
N VAL A 33 -32.27 -7.27 11.16
CA VAL A 33 -32.23 -5.80 11.32
C VAL A 33 -33.53 -5.30 11.95
N ALA A 34 -33.42 -4.44 12.96
CA ALA A 34 -34.58 -3.90 13.66
C ALA A 34 -35.36 -2.87 12.79
N ASP A 35 -34.63 -1.94 12.17
CA ASP A 35 -35.18 -0.97 11.21
C ASP A 35 -34.11 -0.61 10.16
N ALA A 36 -34.40 -0.90 8.89
CA ALA A 36 -33.51 -0.62 7.76
C ALA A 36 -33.22 0.88 7.58
N SER A 37 -34.09 1.77 8.08
CA SER A 37 -33.91 3.23 8.03
C SER A 37 -33.09 3.77 9.19
N SER A 38 -32.92 3.00 10.27
CA SER A 38 -32.19 3.38 11.49
C SER A 38 -30.66 3.22 11.38
N LEU A 39 -30.09 3.62 10.24
CA LEU A 39 -28.67 3.49 9.97
C LEU A 39 -27.85 4.53 10.76
N GLN A 40 -26.80 4.08 11.43
CA GLN A 40 -25.81 4.94 12.08
C GLN A 40 -24.66 5.19 11.12
N VAL A 41 -24.27 6.46 10.96
CA VAL A 41 -23.15 6.88 10.10
C VAL A 41 -21.99 7.29 10.99
N ILE A 42 -20.86 6.59 10.86
CA ILE A 42 -19.66 6.83 11.65
C ILE A 42 -18.53 7.17 10.68
N PRO A 43 -18.03 8.42 10.63
CA PRO A 43 -16.89 8.76 9.80
C PRO A 43 -15.63 8.05 10.29
N LEU A 44 -14.90 7.41 9.38
CA LEU A 44 -13.59 6.85 9.65
C LEU A 44 -12.53 7.88 9.27
N LYS A 45 -11.71 8.27 10.25
CA LYS A 45 -10.58 9.19 10.03
C LYS A 45 -9.38 8.39 9.52
N GLY A 46 -8.55 9.01 8.68
CA GLY A 46 -7.27 8.45 8.22
C GLY A 46 -7.21 8.04 6.75
N ALA A 47 -8.31 8.10 6.01
CA ALA A 47 -8.27 7.92 4.56
C ALA A 47 -7.79 9.22 3.88
N MET A 48 -6.71 9.14 3.10
CA MET A 48 -6.05 10.31 2.50
C MET A 48 -6.72 10.76 1.19
N THR A 49 -7.26 9.80 0.42
CA THR A 49 -7.76 10.03 -0.96
C THR A 49 -9.28 9.93 -1.09
N ASN A 50 -9.97 9.44 -0.04
CA ASN A 50 -11.39 9.12 -0.06
C ASN A 50 -12.05 9.47 1.28
N GLU A 51 -13.32 9.86 1.28
CA GLU A 51 -14.11 9.90 2.51
C GLU A 51 -14.68 8.51 2.79
N VAL A 52 -14.40 7.96 3.97
CA VAL A 52 -14.84 6.62 4.35
C VAL A 52 -15.77 6.70 5.55
N PHE A 53 -16.93 6.07 5.43
CA PHE A 53 -17.94 5.99 6.49
C PHE A 53 -18.26 4.53 6.82
N GLN A 54 -18.20 4.19 8.09
CA GLN A 54 -18.79 2.96 8.59
C GLN A 54 -20.29 3.17 8.79
N ILE A 55 -21.09 2.31 8.18
CA ILE A 55 -22.54 2.28 8.37
C ILE A 55 -22.88 1.10 9.25
N LYS A 56 -23.70 1.32 10.28
CA LYS A 56 -24.07 0.32 11.26
C LYS A 56 -25.59 0.25 11.41
N TRP A 57 -26.14 -0.96 11.43
CA TRP A 57 -27.52 -1.24 11.83
C TRP A 57 -27.53 -2.13 13.06
N LEU A 58 -28.40 -1.81 14.02
CA LEU A 58 -28.64 -2.67 15.17
C LEU A 58 -29.54 -3.83 14.74
N THR A 59 -29.20 -5.04 15.21
CA THR A 59 -30.09 -6.19 15.05
C THR A 59 -31.16 -6.18 16.15
N LYS A 60 -32.17 -7.03 16.01
CA LYS A 60 -33.23 -7.28 17.02
C LYS A 60 -32.65 -7.84 18.33
N THR A 61 -31.45 -8.39 18.30
CA THR A 61 -30.68 -8.85 19.45
C THR A 61 -29.68 -7.77 19.86
N GLU A 62 -29.92 -7.13 21.00
CA GLU A 62 -28.98 -6.15 21.55
C GLU A 62 -27.58 -6.77 21.67
N ASN A 63 -26.57 -6.10 21.09
CA ASN A 63 -25.14 -6.48 20.95
C ASN A 63 -24.67 -7.06 19.62
N VAL A 64 -25.53 -7.34 18.65
CA VAL A 64 -25.11 -7.68 17.28
C VAL A 64 -25.44 -6.52 16.34
N SER A 65 -24.56 -6.26 15.37
CA SER A 65 -24.78 -5.22 14.37
C SER A 65 -24.24 -5.60 13.02
N HIS A 66 -25.03 -5.33 11.98
CA HIS A 66 -24.52 -5.37 10.61
C HIS A 66 -23.73 -4.11 10.32
N LYS A 67 -22.59 -4.27 9.66
CA LYS A 67 -21.70 -3.18 9.28
C LYS A 67 -21.35 -3.26 7.81
N VAL A 68 -21.27 -2.10 7.16
CA VAL A 68 -20.70 -1.93 5.81
C VAL A 68 -19.85 -0.67 5.78
N LEU A 69 -19.01 -0.55 4.75
CA LEU A 69 -18.26 0.67 4.47
C LEU A 69 -18.88 1.39 3.27
N VAL A 70 -18.98 2.70 3.36
CA VAL A 70 -19.27 3.60 2.24
C VAL A 70 -18.00 4.38 1.96
N ARG A 71 -17.48 4.25 0.74
CA ARG A 71 -16.34 5.03 0.27
C ARG A 71 -16.82 6.01 -0.77
N ILE A 72 -16.59 7.29 -0.53
CA ILE A 72 -16.86 8.38 -1.47
C ILE A 72 -15.52 8.82 -2.05
N TYR A 73 -15.43 8.85 -3.37
CA TYR A 73 -14.20 9.19 -4.07
C TYR A 73 -13.91 10.69 -3.96
N GLY A 74 -12.72 11.06 -3.50
CA GLY A 74 -12.24 12.44 -3.49
C GLY A 74 -11.75 12.91 -4.86
N GLU A 75 -11.72 14.23 -5.05
CA GLU A 75 -11.12 14.90 -6.21
C GLU A 75 -9.62 15.17 -5.96
N GLY A 76 -8.81 15.32 -7.02
CA GLY A 76 -7.41 15.78 -6.92
C GLY A 76 -6.32 14.70 -6.85
N VAL A 77 -6.68 13.42 -6.81
CA VAL A 77 -5.71 12.30 -6.75
C VAL A 77 -5.34 11.70 -8.12
N GLU A 78 -5.89 12.28 -9.19
CA GLU A 78 -5.72 11.86 -10.59
C GLU A 78 -4.25 11.94 -11.06
N VAL A 79 -3.44 12.75 -10.38
CA VAL A 79 -2.00 12.83 -10.61
C VAL A 79 -1.27 11.55 -10.21
N PHE A 80 -1.81 10.83 -9.23
CA PHE A 80 -1.20 9.63 -8.67
C PHE A 80 -1.71 8.37 -9.34
N PHE A 81 -3.00 8.25 -9.64
CA PHE A 81 -3.52 7.02 -10.26
C PHE A 81 -4.78 7.26 -11.10
N ASP A 82 -5.06 6.28 -11.95
CA ASP A 82 -6.26 6.26 -12.78
C ASP A 82 -7.41 5.63 -12.00
N ARG A 83 -8.47 6.43 -11.79
CA ARG A 83 -9.64 6.03 -11.00
C ARG A 83 -10.42 4.87 -11.63
N GLU A 84 -10.52 4.82 -12.96
CA GLU A 84 -11.24 3.73 -13.63
C GLU A 84 -10.48 2.41 -13.47
N ASN A 85 -9.14 2.45 -13.53
CA ASN A 85 -8.31 1.29 -13.24
C ASN A 85 -8.43 0.83 -11.78
N GLU A 86 -8.46 1.76 -10.81
CA GLU A 86 -8.71 1.44 -9.39
C GLU A 86 -10.06 0.71 -9.23
N ILE A 87 -11.13 1.25 -9.83
CA ILE A 87 -12.48 0.68 -9.75
C ILE A 87 -12.52 -0.72 -10.38
N HIS A 88 -11.96 -0.89 -11.58
CA HIS A 88 -11.91 -2.19 -12.25
C HIS A 88 -11.11 -3.22 -11.44
N THR A 89 -9.98 -2.80 -10.87
CA THR A 89 -9.16 -3.65 -10.00
C THR A 89 -9.96 -4.07 -8.78
N PHE A 90 -10.58 -3.12 -8.07
CA PHE A 90 -11.38 -3.43 -6.89
C PHE A 90 -12.51 -4.42 -7.20
N GLU A 91 -13.24 -4.20 -8.29
CA GLU A 91 -14.31 -5.11 -8.72
C GLU A 91 -13.81 -6.51 -9.02
N PHE A 92 -12.65 -6.63 -9.67
CA PHE A 92 -12.04 -7.91 -9.97
C PHE A 92 -11.62 -8.64 -8.69
N ILE A 93 -10.87 -7.95 -7.82
CA ILE A 93 -10.40 -8.50 -6.54
C ILE A 93 -11.57 -8.93 -5.65
N SER A 94 -12.62 -8.12 -5.59
CA SER A 94 -13.87 -8.45 -4.90
C SER A 94 -14.51 -9.73 -5.43
N LYS A 95 -14.59 -9.90 -6.76
CA LYS A 95 -15.18 -11.10 -7.39
C LYS A 95 -14.36 -12.36 -7.13
N GLN A 96 -13.04 -12.23 -7.01
CA GLN A 96 -12.13 -13.33 -6.68
C GLN A 96 -12.11 -13.69 -5.18
N GLY A 97 -12.81 -12.93 -4.33
CA GLY A 97 -12.80 -13.14 -2.88
C GLY A 97 -11.45 -12.83 -2.22
N GLN A 98 -10.62 -12.01 -2.89
CA GLN A 98 -9.27 -11.66 -2.42
C GLN A 98 -9.23 -10.32 -1.66
N GLY A 99 -10.40 -9.67 -1.53
CA GLY A 99 -10.59 -8.39 -0.85
C GLY A 99 -12.03 -8.19 -0.38
N PRO A 100 -12.38 -6.99 0.10
CA PRO A 100 -13.74 -6.66 0.52
C PRO A 100 -14.73 -6.89 -0.63
N ARG A 101 -15.91 -7.45 -0.33
CA ARG A 101 -16.95 -7.59 -1.36
C ARG A 101 -17.57 -6.23 -1.71
N LEU A 102 -17.72 -5.97 -3.01
CA LEU A 102 -18.52 -4.86 -3.52
C LEU A 102 -20.01 -5.18 -3.32
N LEU A 103 -20.69 -4.37 -2.51
CA LEU A 103 -22.12 -4.50 -2.21
C LEU A 103 -22.99 -3.58 -3.06
N GLY A 104 -22.43 -2.48 -3.57
CA GLY A 104 -23.12 -1.56 -4.47
C GLY A 104 -22.24 -0.45 -5.01
N ARG A 105 -22.64 0.14 -6.14
CA ARG A 105 -22.00 1.31 -6.75
C ARG A 105 -22.98 2.47 -6.85
N PHE A 106 -22.46 3.67 -6.74
CA PHE A 106 -23.18 4.91 -6.99
C PHE A 106 -22.25 5.88 -7.73
N SER A 107 -22.83 6.97 -8.23
CA SER A 107 -22.15 7.93 -9.12
C SER A 107 -20.77 8.41 -8.66
N ASN A 108 -20.55 8.60 -7.35
CA ASN A 108 -19.29 9.09 -6.79
C ASN A 108 -18.70 8.18 -5.69
N GLY A 109 -18.95 6.87 -5.75
CA GLY A 109 -18.40 5.97 -4.76
C GLY A 109 -18.92 4.54 -4.80
N ARG A 110 -18.61 3.80 -3.73
CA ARG A 110 -18.97 2.38 -3.59
C ARG A 110 -19.36 2.04 -2.16
N ILE A 111 -20.12 0.95 -2.03
CA ILE A 111 -20.46 0.31 -0.76
C ILE A 111 -19.75 -1.03 -0.72
N GLU A 112 -18.99 -1.26 0.34
CA GLU A 112 -18.11 -2.40 0.51
C GLU A 112 -18.50 -3.17 1.77
N GLU A 113 -18.17 -4.46 1.79
CA GLU A 113 -18.23 -5.27 2.99
C GLU A 113 -17.33 -4.71 4.10
N PHE A 114 -17.84 -4.71 5.34
CA PHE A 114 -17.01 -4.39 6.49
C PHE A 114 -16.23 -5.64 6.90
N ILE A 115 -14.91 -5.59 6.76
CA ILE A 115 -14.02 -6.67 7.21
C ILE A 115 -13.86 -6.57 8.73
N HIS A 116 -14.19 -7.65 9.43
CA HIS A 116 -14.02 -7.76 10.88
C HIS A 116 -12.58 -8.19 11.21
N ALA A 117 -11.64 -7.30 10.92
CA ALA A 117 -10.21 -7.52 11.11
C ALA A 117 -9.55 -6.23 11.61
N ARG A 118 -8.38 -6.34 12.23
CA ARG A 118 -7.53 -5.17 12.54
C ARG A 118 -6.54 -4.94 11.40
N THR A 119 -6.19 -3.69 11.14
CA THR A 119 -5.00 -3.39 10.35
C THR A 119 -3.75 -3.83 11.11
N LEU A 120 -2.69 -4.17 10.39
CA LEU A 120 -1.38 -4.36 11.01
C LEU A 120 -0.81 -3.03 11.50
N SER A 121 0.21 -3.14 12.34
CA SER A 121 1.04 -2.06 12.86
C SER A 121 2.48 -2.21 12.36
N ALA A 122 3.29 -1.17 12.50
CA ALA A 122 4.72 -1.24 12.20
C ALA A 122 5.43 -2.39 12.94
N SER A 123 5.05 -2.65 14.19
CA SER A 123 5.60 -3.76 14.98
C SER A 123 5.18 -5.14 14.47
N ASP A 124 3.96 -5.29 13.92
CA ASP A 124 3.52 -6.59 13.39
C ASP A 124 4.39 -7.03 12.21
N LEU A 125 4.91 -6.09 11.40
CA LEU A 125 5.77 -6.44 10.27
C LEU A 125 7.07 -7.14 10.70
N ARG A 126 7.55 -6.89 11.92
CA ARG A 126 8.77 -7.49 12.48
C ARG A 126 8.55 -8.90 13.04
N ASP A 127 7.29 -9.30 13.23
CA ASP A 127 6.97 -10.63 13.76
C ASP A 127 7.21 -11.71 12.69
N PRO A 128 8.02 -12.76 12.96
CA PRO A 128 8.33 -13.78 11.97
C PRO A 128 7.12 -14.54 11.44
N ASP A 129 6.08 -14.75 12.27
CA ASP A 129 4.88 -15.48 11.87
C ASP A 129 3.98 -14.60 11.00
N MET A 130 3.83 -13.31 11.33
CA MET A 130 3.16 -12.34 10.46
C MET A 130 3.89 -12.18 9.13
N SER A 131 5.22 -12.03 9.18
CA SER A 131 6.09 -11.94 8.00
C SER A 131 5.90 -13.14 7.06
N ALA A 132 5.77 -14.35 7.61
CA ALA A 132 5.47 -15.56 6.86
C ALA A 132 4.09 -15.52 6.19
N LEU A 133 3.05 -15.05 6.90
CA LEU A 133 1.71 -14.89 6.34
C LEU A 133 1.68 -13.82 5.23
N ILE A 134 2.38 -12.70 5.41
CA ILE A 134 2.48 -11.66 4.39
C ILE A 134 3.17 -12.20 3.14
N ALA A 135 4.28 -12.93 3.29
CA ALA A 135 4.98 -13.55 2.17
C ALA A 135 4.07 -14.50 1.37
N ALA A 136 3.29 -15.35 2.06
CA ALA A 136 2.32 -16.22 1.41
C ALA A 136 1.19 -15.45 0.73
N LYS A 137 0.67 -14.40 1.39
CA LYS A 137 -0.42 -13.58 0.85
C LYS A 137 0.01 -12.74 -0.36
N MET A 138 1.23 -12.21 -0.36
CA MET A 138 1.82 -11.56 -1.53
C MET A 138 1.95 -12.54 -2.69
N LYS A 139 2.35 -13.79 -2.44
CA LYS A 139 2.46 -14.82 -3.49
C LYS A 139 1.10 -15.11 -4.13
N GLU A 140 0.04 -15.20 -3.33
CA GLU A 140 -1.33 -15.32 -3.81
C GLU A 140 -1.74 -14.10 -4.66
N PHE A 141 -1.48 -12.89 -4.15
CA PHE A 141 -1.86 -11.64 -4.82
C PHE A 141 -1.14 -11.46 -6.16
N HIS A 142 0.17 -11.75 -6.21
CA HIS A 142 0.97 -11.68 -7.44
C HIS A 142 0.51 -12.66 -8.52
N GLY A 143 -0.16 -13.75 -8.14
CA GLY A 143 -0.71 -14.75 -9.05
C GLY A 143 -2.08 -14.39 -9.64
N LEU A 144 -2.65 -13.23 -9.30
CA LEU A 144 -3.95 -12.82 -9.81
C LEU A 144 -3.87 -12.37 -11.28
N GLU A 145 -4.71 -12.98 -12.12
CA GLU A 145 -4.83 -12.64 -13.53
C GLU A 145 -5.86 -11.54 -13.75
N VAL A 146 -5.55 -10.32 -13.31
CA VAL A 146 -6.42 -9.15 -13.51
C VAL A 146 -6.48 -8.79 -15.00
N PRO A 147 -7.67 -8.65 -15.61
CA PRO A 147 -7.79 -8.25 -17.01
C PRO A 147 -7.26 -6.84 -17.26
N GLY A 148 -6.40 -6.70 -18.26
CA GLY A 148 -5.79 -5.43 -18.62
C GLY A 148 -4.42 -5.62 -19.27
N PRO A 149 -3.74 -4.53 -19.64
CA PRO A 149 -2.39 -4.63 -20.14
C PRO A 149 -1.45 -5.11 -19.01
N ASN A 150 -0.65 -6.13 -19.32
CA ASN A 150 0.28 -6.79 -18.39
C ASN A 150 1.72 -6.24 -18.52
N ASN A 151 1.87 -5.02 -19.02
CA ASN A 151 3.16 -4.34 -19.13
C ASN A 151 3.58 -3.76 -17.78
N ILE A 152 4.90 -3.65 -17.59
CA ILE A 152 5.50 -2.99 -16.43
C ILE A 152 5.08 -1.52 -16.43
N SER A 153 4.37 -1.09 -15.40
CA SER A 153 3.88 0.30 -15.25
C SER A 153 4.87 1.21 -14.53
N LEU A 154 5.78 0.63 -13.75
CA LEU A 154 6.70 1.33 -12.84
C LEU A 154 7.50 2.45 -13.51
N TRP A 155 8.14 2.16 -14.64
CA TRP A 155 9.08 3.10 -15.28
C TRP A 155 8.36 4.30 -15.90
N ASP A 156 7.25 4.06 -16.59
CA ASP A 156 6.42 5.14 -17.13
C ASP A 156 5.85 6.02 -16.02
N ARG A 157 5.43 5.40 -14.91
CA ARG A 157 4.95 6.12 -13.73
C ARG A 157 6.03 7.01 -13.11
N LEU A 158 7.24 6.48 -12.91
CA LEU A 158 8.38 7.27 -12.42
C LEU A 158 8.66 8.48 -13.32
N ARG A 159 8.67 8.30 -14.64
CA ARG A 159 8.90 9.41 -15.59
C ARG A 159 7.78 10.43 -15.57
N ASN A 160 6.53 10.00 -15.47
CA ASN A 160 5.38 10.89 -15.40
C ASN A 160 5.38 11.68 -14.09
N TRP A 161 5.69 11.03 -12.97
CA TRP A 161 5.84 11.71 -11.68
C TRP A 161 7.03 12.65 -11.64
N LEU A 162 8.16 12.31 -12.28
CA LEU A 162 9.28 13.23 -12.43
C LEU A 162 8.87 14.51 -13.18
N LYS A 163 8.15 14.38 -14.30
CA LYS A 163 7.63 15.53 -15.05
C LYS A 163 6.70 16.40 -14.18
N THR A 164 5.82 15.77 -13.42
CA THR A 164 4.90 16.46 -12.51
C THR A 164 5.66 17.15 -11.39
N ALA A 165 6.59 16.47 -10.70
CA ALA A 165 7.42 17.04 -9.65
C ALA A 165 8.18 18.26 -10.16
N LYS A 166 8.86 18.15 -11.32
CA LYS A 166 9.55 19.29 -11.96
C LYS A 166 8.64 20.48 -12.28
N ARG A 167 7.38 20.23 -12.61
CA ARG A 167 6.40 21.29 -12.93
C ARG A 167 5.90 22.00 -11.68
N LEU A 168 5.73 21.27 -10.57
CA LEU A 168 5.19 21.81 -9.32
C LEU A 168 6.28 22.46 -8.45
N SER A 169 7.49 21.92 -8.47
CA SER A 169 8.61 22.42 -7.68
C SER A 169 9.12 23.79 -8.13
N THR A 170 9.53 24.59 -7.16
CA THR A 170 10.38 25.77 -7.33
C THR A 170 11.77 25.39 -7.87
N PRO A 171 12.52 26.33 -8.46
CA PRO A 171 13.91 26.08 -8.87
C PRO A 171 14.81 25.61 -7.73
N GLU A 172 14.59 26.12 -6.51
CA GLU A 172 15.32 25.76 -5.31
C GLU A 172 15.05 24.29 -4.91
N GLU A 173 13.79 23.87 -4.87
CA GLU A 173 13.39 22.48 -4.60
C GLU A 173 13.92 21.53 -5.67
N ALA A 174 13.73 21.86 -6.96
CA ALA A 174 14.21 21.04 -8.07
C ALA A 174 15.73 20.81 -8.00
N LYS A 175 16.48 21.84 -7.60
CA LYS A 175 17.92 21.75 -7.37
C LYS A 175 18.27 20.93 -6.12
N ALA A 176 17.54 21.13 -5.01
CA ALA A 176 17.76 20.40 -3.76
C ALA A 176 17.61 18.89 -3.94
N PHE A 177 16.57 18.47 -4.66
CA PHE A 177 16.31 17.05 -4.99
C PHE A 177 17.06 16.53 -6.21
N ARG A 178 17.83 17.39 -6.90
CA ARG A 178 18.54 17.06 -8.15
C ARG A 178 17.62 16.45 -9.21
N LEU A 179 16.40 16.98 -9.36
CA LEU A 179 15.39 16.45 -10.27
C LEU A 179 15.89 16.37 -11.72
N ASP A 180 16.84 17.23 -12.10
CA ASP A 180 17.43 17.21 -13.44
C ASP A 180 18.24 15.96 -13.76
N SER A 181 18.78 15.26 -12.75
CA SER A 181 19.50 13.99 -12.95
C SER A 181 18.62 12.74 -12.85
N ILE A 182 17.36 12.87 -12.41
CA ILE A 182 16.55 11.68 -12.06
C ILE A 182 16.10 10.90 -13.30
N GLU A 183 15.97 11.53 -14.48
CA GLU A 183 15.64 10.80 -15.70
C GLU A 183 16.76 9.83 -16.08
N GLU A 184 18.02 10.26 -15.99
CA GLU A 184 19.17 9.40 -16.22
C GLU A 184 19.23 8.26 -15.21
N GLU A 185 18.85 8.51 -13.95
CA GLU A 185 18.79 7.49 -12.91
C GLU A 185 17.67 6.47 -13.14
N ILE A 186 16.48 6.90 -13.58
CA ILE A 186 15.39 6.00 -13.97
C ILE A 186 15.85 5.11 -15.14
N SER A 187 16.44 5.71 -16.18
CA SER A 187 16.95 4.96 -17.34
C SER A 187 18.07 3.99 -16.99
N LEU A 188 18.95 4.35 -16.04
CA LEU A 188 19.98 3.44 -15.53
C LEU A 188 19.34 2.24 -14.83
N LEU A 189 18.43 2.46 -13.88
CA LEU A 189 17.77 1.38 -13.16
C LEU A 189 16.98 0.47 -14.09
N GLU A 190 16.20 1.05 -15.01
CA GLU A 190 15.40 0.29 -15.96
C GLU A 190 16.28 -0.65 -16.80
N LYS A 191 17.44 -0.15 -17.27
CA LYS A 191 18.41 -0.94 -18.02
C LYS A 191 19.07 -2.03 -17.17
N GLU A 192 19.51 -1.71 -15.96
CA GLU A 192 20.17 -2.67 -15.07
C GLU A 192 19.20 -3.77 -14.61
N LEU A 193 17.91 -3.46 -14.56
CA LEU A 193 16.89 -4.38 -14.11
C LEU A 193 16.21 -5.13 -15.26
N SER A 194 16.30 -4.72 -16.52
CA SER A 194 15.57 -5.29 -17.68
C SER A 194 15.84 -6.76 -18.05
N GLY A 195 16.52 -7.53 -17.19
CA GLY A 195 16.78 -8.96 -17.38
C GLY A 195 15.54 -9.85 -17.18
N ASP A 196 15.76 -11.12 -16.84
CA ASP A 196 14.68 -12.06 -16.57
C ASP A 196 13.93 -11.68 -15.29
N GLN A 197 12.71 -11.14 -15.46
CA GLN A 197 11.86 -10.65 -14.39
C GLN A 197 10.58 -11.46 -14.32
N SER A 198 10.29 -11.95 -13.12
CA SER A 198 8.95 -12.44 -12.81
C SER A 198 7.99 -11.24 -12.67
N ILE A 199 7.05 -11.13 -13.59
CA ILE A 199 5.98 -10.13 -13.54
C ILE A 199 4.76 -10.75 -12.86
N GLY A 200 4.13 -10.01 -11.96
CA GLY A 200 2.90 -10.40 -11.29
C GLY A 200 2.00 -9.18 -11.06
N PHE A 201 0.76 -9.42 -10.64
CA PHE A 201 -0.13 -8.35 -10.24
C PHE A 201 0.29 -7.82 -8.87
N CYS A 202 0.98 -6.69 -8.84
CA CYS A 202 1.59 -6.13 -7.64
C CYS A 202 0.65 -5.12 -6.98
N HIS A 203 0.70 -5.05 -5.65
CA HIS A 203 0.01 -4.02 -4.87
C HIS A 203 0.68 -2.65 -5.04
N ASN A 204 2.01 -2.63 -5.06
CA ASN A 204 2.91 -1.47 -5.17
C ASN A 204 2.91 -0.52 -3.95
N ASP A 205 1.98 -0.69 -3.00
CA ASP A 205 1.91 0.08 -1.75
C ASP A 205 1.58 -0.80 -0.53
N LEU A 206 2.31 -1.91 -0.34
CA LEU A 206 1.99 -2.88 0.73
C LEU A 206 2.56 -2.48 2.10
N GLN A 207 2.17 -1.30 2.59
CA GLN A 207 2.40 -0.83 3.96
C GLN A 207 1.42 -1.47 4.96
N TYR A 208 1.73 -1.46 6.26
CA TYR A 208 0.98 -2.23 7.28
C TYR A 208 -0.51 -1.85 7.39
N GLY A 209 -0.88 -0.62 7.07
CA GLY A 209 -2.26 -0.12 7.04
C GLY A 209 -3.10 -0.74 5.92
N ASN A 210 -2.45 -1.25 4.87
CA ASN A 210 -3.08 -1.92 3.74
C ASN A 210 -3.15 -3.45 3.92
N ILE A 211 -2.82 -3.95 5.11
CA ILE A 211 -2.88 -5.36 5.47
C ILE A 211 -3.79 -5.51 6.69
N MET A 212 -4.87 -6.25 6.53
CA MET A 212 -5.79 -6.58 7.61
C MET A 212 -5.63 -8.04 8.03
N ILE A 213 -5.76 -8.31 9.32
CA ILE A 213 -5.75 -9.65 9.88
C ILE A 213 -6.92 -9.90 10.82
N ASP A 214 -7.61 -11.01 10.59
CA ASP A 214 -8.53 -11.59 11.55
C ASP A 214 -7.72 -12.35 12.61
N GLU A 215 -7.84 -11.93 13.87
CA GLU A 215 -7.05 -12.51 14.96
C GLU A 215 -7.52 -13.93 15.35
N GLU A 216 -8.77 -14.28 15.08
CA GLU A 216 -9.31 -15.61 15.37
C GLU A 216 -8.94 -16.61 14.28
N THR A 217 -9.16 -16.25 13.02
CA THR A 217 -8.95 -17.16 11.88
C THR A 217 -7.55 -17.08 11.29
N ARG A 218 -6.77 -16.05 11.63
CA ARG A 218 -5.48 -15.69 11.01
C ARG A 218 -5.59 -15.38 9.51
N ALA A 219 -6.82 -15.18 9.00
CA ALA A 219 -7.04 -14.81 7.62
C ALA A 219 -6.51 -13.39 7.35
N MET A 220 -5.68 -13.25 6.32
CA MET A 220 -5.08 -11.99 5.91
C MET A 220 -5.78 -11.46 4.65
N THR A 221 -6.12 -10.18 4.67
CA THR A 221 -6.72 -9.47 3.53
C THR A 221 -5.88 -8.24 3.20
N ILE A 222 -5.44 -8.14 1.95
CA ILE A 222 -4.82 -6.93 1.42
C ILE A 222 -5.95 -6.00 1.00
N ILE A 223 -5.80 -4.70 1.21
CA ILE A 223 -6.79 -3.68 0.85
C ILE A 223 -6.10 -2.48 0.19
N ASP A 224 -6.88 -1.59 -0.40
CA ASP A 224 -6.43 -0.31 -0.98
C ASP A 224 -5.52 -0.44 -2.23
N TYR A 225 -6.12 -0.86 -3.34
CA TYR A 225 -5.41 -1.22 -4.58
C TYR A 225 -5.14 -0.03 -5.53
N GLU A 226 -5.08 1.20 -5.03
CA GLU A 226 -4.98 2.40 -5.89
C GLU A 226 -3.69 2.47 -6.73
N TYR A 227 -2.61 1.87 -6.23
CA TYR A 227 -1.35 1.73 -6.97
C TYR A 227 -1.20 0.37 -7.68
N ALA A 228 -2.17 -0.53 -7.55
CA ALA A 228 -2.01 -1.90 -8.02
C ALA A 228 -1.93 -1.97 -9.55
N SER A 229 -0.97 -2.76 -10.05
CA SER A 229 -0.74 -2.95 -11.48
C SER A 229 0.25 -4.10 -11.71
N TYR A 230 0.36 -4.57 -12.96
CA TYR A 230 1.42 -5.51 -13.32
C TYR A 230 2.79 -4.84 -13.20
N ASN A 231 3.65 -5.43 -12.40
CA ASN A 231 5.01 -4.99 -12.17
C ASN A 231 5.90 -6.19 -11.81
N PRO A 232 7.23 -5.99 -11.77
CA PRO A 232 8.15 -6.99 -11.27
C PRO A 232 7.84 -7.29 -9.81
N ILE A 233 7.62 -8.56 -9.46
CA ILE A 233 7.31 -8.96 -8.07
C ILE A 233 8.39 -8.54 -7.08
N ALA A 234 9.63 -8.40 -7.57
CA ALA A 234 10.76 -7.93 -6.78
C ALA A 234 10.60 -6.47 -6.35
N PHE A 235 9.92 -5.63 -7.15
CA PHE A 235 9.60 -4.26 -6.76
C PHE A 235 8.64 -4.22 -5.57
N ASP A 236 7.56 -5.01 -5.62
CA ASP A 236 6.55 -5.00 -4.56
C ASP A 236 7.11 -5.53 -3.23
N ILE A 237 7.92 -6.59 -3.29
CA ILE A 237 8.62 -7.12 -2.10
C ILE A 237 9.65 -6.10 -1.57
N ALA A 238 10.44 -5.47 -2.44
CA ALA A 238 11.38 -4.43 -2.04
C ALA A 238 10.68 -3.25 -1.37
N ASN A 239 9.53 -2.85 -1.93
CA ASN A 239 8.69 -1.81 -1.36
C ASN A 239 8.21 -2.18 0.04
N HIS A 240 7.66 -3.39 0.20
CA HIS A 240 7.23 -3.89 1.51
C HIS A 240 8.35 -3.85 2.56
N PHE A 241 9.58 -4.24 2.20
CA PHE A 241 10.72 -4.13 3.11
C PHE A 241 11.10 -2.68 3.46
N CYS A 242 10.94 -1.74 2.51
CA CYS A 242 11.14 -0.31 2.80
C CYS A 242 10.11 0.21 3.81
N GLU A 243 8.85 -0.24 3.72
CA GLU A 243 7.77 0.17 4.63
C GLU A 243 8.00 -0.28 6.08
N MET A 244 8.85 -1.28 6.32
CA MET A 244 9.25 -1.69 7.67
C MET A 244 10.08 -0.62 8.43
N THR A 245 10.54 0.41 7.72
CA THR A 245 11.26 1.56 8.29
C THR A 245 10.33 2.67 8.76
N ALA A 246 9.06 2.64 8.37
CA ALA A 246 8.08 3.66 8.67
C ALA A 246 7.23 3.29 9.90
N ASP A 247 6.87 4.31 10.67
CA ASP A 247 5.82 4.23 11.69
C ASP A 247 4.95 5.50 11.64
N TYR A 248 3.90 5.40 10.83
CA TYR A 248 2.89 6.44 10.58
C TYR A 248 1.97 6.71 11.78
N HIS A 249 2.10 5.98 12.89
CA HIS A 249 1.33 6.22 14.12
C HIS A 249 2.12 6.98 15.20
N THR A 250 3.29 7.52 14.84
CA THR A 250 4.11 8.37 15.72
C THR A 250 3.72 9.85 15.59
N ASP A 251 4.26 10.70 16.47
CA ASP A 251 4.12 12.17 16.37
C ASP A 251 4.86 12.74 15.14
N THR A 252 5.74 11.97 14.51
CA THR A 252 6.52 12.35 13.33
C THR A 252 6.38 11.27 12.24
N PRO A 253 5.18 11.08 11.67
CA PRO A 253 4.89 9.96 10.77
C PRO A 253 5.69 9.97 9.46
N HIS A 254 6.31 11.12 9.13
CA HIS A 254 7.17 11.31 7.96
C HIS A 254 8.63 10.88 8.18
N ILE A 255 9.03 10.58 9.43
CA ILE A 255 10.41 10.19 9.76
C ILE A 255 10.58 8.68 9.61
N LEU A 256 11.59 8.29 8.84
CA LEU A 256 11.90 6.90 8.52
C LEU A 256 13.10 6.42 9.34
N ASP A 257 12.90 5.35 10.09
CA ASP A 257 13.96 4.71 10.87
C ASP A 257 14.56 3.57 10.06
N TYR A 258 15.58 3.90 9.27
CA TYR A 258 16.24 2.91 8.42
C TYR A 258 16.95 1.81 9.24
N SER A 259 17.22 2.01 10.54
CA SER A 259 17.75 0.95 11.40
C SER A 259 16.79 -0.22 11.63
N LYS A 260 15.51 -0.02 11.32
CA LYS A 260 14.49 -1.07 11.36
C LYS A 260 14.34 -1.85 10.05
N TYR A 261 15.08 -1.50 8.99
CA TYR A 261 15.03 -2.26 7.75
C TYR A 261 15.39 -3.74 8.03
N PRO A 262 14.63 -4.71 7.49
CA PRO A 262 14.81 -6.12 7.83
C PRO A 262 16.22 -6.57 7.50
N GLY A 263 16.87 -7.34 8.37
CA GLY A 263 18.24 -7.86 8.15
C GLY A 263 18.29 -8.95 7.06
N LEU A 264 19.49 -9.35 6.63
CA LEU A 264 19.64 -10.34 5.56
C LEU A 264 18.86 -11.64 5.82
N GLU A 265 19.03 -12.23 7.00
CA GLU A 265 18.39 -13.50 7.34
C GLU A 265 16.86 -13.41 7.29
N GLU A 266 16.30 -12.27 7.68
CA GLU A 266 14.86 -12.02 7.63
C GLU A 266 14.37 -11.90 6.18
N ARG A 267 15.09 -11.17 5.33
CA ARG A 267 14.77 -11.04 3.90
C ARG A 267 14.88 -12.39 3.18
N GLN A 268 15.94 -13.16 3.46
CA GLN A 268 16.10 -14.53 2.93
C GLN A 268 14.95 -15.45 3.36
N ARG A 269 14.56 -15.40 4.64
CA ARG A 269 13.43 -16.18 5.15
C ARG A 269 12.13 -15.79 4.44
N PHE A 270 11.85 -14.50 4.30
CA PHE A 270 10.68 -14.00 3.59
C PHE A 270 10.63 -14.50 2.15
N ILE A 271 11.74 -14.35 1.40
CA ILE A 271 11.82 -14.79 0.00
C ILE A 271 11.61 -16.30 -0.13
N ARG A 272 12.20 -17.10 0.74
CA ARG A 272 12.01 -18.56 0.72
C ARG A 272 10.55 -18.93 0.98
N ILE A 273 9.91 -18.32 1.98
CA ILE A 273 8.49 -18.57 2.28
C ILE A 273 7.61 -18.14 1.10
N TYR A 274 7.85 -16.95 0.54
CA TYR A 274 7.15 -16.45 -0.63
C TYR A 274 7.23 -17.44 -1.81
N LEU A 275 8.44 -17.92 -2.13
CA LEU A 275 8.66 -18.84 -3.24
C LEU A 275 8.12 -20.25 -2.96
N SER A 276 8.17 -20.73 -1.71
CA SER A 276 7.63 -22.02 -1.30
C SER A 276 6.10 -22.04 -1.17
N SER A 277 5.47 -20.86 -1.10
CA SER A 277 4.02 -20.74 -1.03
C SER A 277 3.35 -21.28 -2.29
N LEU A 278 2.08 -21.71 -2.16
CA LEU A 278 1.32 -22.38 -3.23
C LEU A 278 1.99 -23.66 -3.77
N GLY A 279 2.75 -24.36 -2.92
CA GLY A 279 3.40 -25.63 -3.25
C GLY A 279 4.71 -25.48 -4.02
N GLY A 280 5.27 -24.28 -4.12
CA GLY A 280 6.57 -24.04 -4.73
C GLY A 280 7.70 -24.77 -3.98
N GLN A 281 8.75 -25.13 -4.71
CA GLN A 281 9.95 -25.76 -4.19
C GLN A 281 11.17 -25.05 -4.77
N PRO A 282 11.48 -23.83 -4.30
CA PRO A 282 12.56 -23.04 -4.86
C PRO A 282 13.91 -23.68 -4.60
N SER A 283 14.76 -23.66 -5.61
CA SER A 283 16.19 -23.86 -5.45
C SER A 283 16.83 -22.68 -4.71
N ASP A 284 18.01 -22.91 -4.12
CA ASP A 284 18.78 -21.83 -3.48
C ASP A 284 19.11 -20.71 -4.48
N ASN A 285 19.46 -21.06 -5.71
CA ASN A 285 19.77 -20.11 -6.77
C ASN A 285 18.56 -19.23 -7.15
N GLU A 286 17.34 -19.78 -7.19
CA GLU A 286 16.13 -18.98 -7.44
C GLU A 286 15.85 -17.99 -6.30
N ALA A 287 16.03 -18.43 -5.05
CA ALA A 287 15.85 -17.57 -3.88
C ALA A 287 16.91 -16.45 -3.83
N GLU A 288 18.17 -16.76 -4.13
CA GLU A 288 19.26 -15.80 -4.22
C GLU A 288 19.02 -14.79 -5.34
N GLN A 289 18.65 -15.26 -6.54
CA GLN A 289 18.39 -14.37 -7.67
C GLN A 289 17.23 -13.40 -7.41
N LEU A 290 16.14 -13.88 -6.79
CA LEU A 290 15.03 -13.01 -6.42
C LEU A 290 15.45 -12.00 -5.36
N LEU A 291 16.22 -12.41 -4.35
CA LEU A 291 16.73 -11.51 -3.32
C LEU A 291 17.62 -10.42 -3.91
N GLU A 292 18.54 -10.75 -4.81
CA GLU A 292 19.38 -9.77 -5.50
C GLU A 292 18.54 -8.73 -6.28
N ASN A 293 17.51 -9.20 -6.98
CA ASN A 293 16.60 -8.32 -7.70
C ASN A 293 15.83 -7.40 -6.73
N VAL A 294 15.32 -7.95 -5.62
CA VAL A 294 14.65 -7.18 -4.56
C VAL A 294 15.57 -6.10 -3.99
N GLU A 295 16.83 -6.42 -3.72
CA GLU A 295 17.79 -5.44 -3.22
C GLU A 295 18.02 -4.28 -4.19
N LYS A 296 18.10 -4.55 -5.49
CA LYS A 296 18.24 -3.50 -6.51
C LYS A 296 16.94 -2.68 -6.66
N TYR A 297 15.78 -3.33 -6.60
CA TYR A 297 14.47 -2.67 -6.71
C TYR A 297 14.14 -1.73 -5.55
N LYS A 298 14.80 -1.87 -4.40
CA LYS A 298 14.77 -0.88 -3.31
C LYS A 298 15.10 0.53 -3.79
N LEU A 299 16.06 0.66 -4.72
CA LEU A 299 16.41 1.94 -5.32
C LEU A 299 15.23 2.56 -6.07
N ALA A 300 14.50 1.75 -6.84
CA ALA A 300 13.29 2.20 -7.53
C ALA A 300 12.19 2.60 -6.54
N SER A 301 12.00 1.87 -5.44
CA SER A 301 11.03 2.24 -4.38
C SER A 301 11.37 3.58 -3.73
N HIS A 302 12.65 3.89 -3.51
CA HIS A 302 13.07 5.19 -3.00
C HIS A 302 12.77 6.33 -3.98
N LEU A 303 13.06 6.17 -5.28
CA LEU A 303 12.70 7.18 -6.28
C LEU A 303 11.19 7.35 -6.39
N PHE A 304 10.45 6.25 -6.36
CA PHE A 304 8.98 6.22 -6.48
C PHE A 304 8.32 7.08 -5.41
N TRP A 305 8.61 6.77 -4.15
CA TRP A 305 8.00 7.46 -3.02
C TRP A 305 8.65 8.81 -2.72
N GLY A 306 9.90 9.03 -3.14
CA GLY A 306 10.52 10.36 -3.12
C GLY A 306 9.82 11.34 -4.06
N LEU A 307 9.55 10.92 -5.30
CA LEU A 307 8.76 11.72 -6.25
C LEU A 307 7.32 11.90 -5.78
N TRP A 308 6.70 10.85 -5.22
CA TRP A 308 5.39 10.96 -4.60
C TRP A 308 5.37 12.03 -3.49
N GLY A 309 6.36 12.04 -2.59
CA GLY A 309 6.46 13.03 -1.52
C GLY A 309 6.54 14.46 -2.05
N ILE A 310 7.39 14.72 -3.06
CA ILE A 310 7.48 16.06 -3.68
C ILE A 310 6.13 16.49 -4.26
N ILE A 311 5.45 15.62 -5.00
CA ILE A 311 4.15 15.95 -5.58
C ILE A 311 3.12 16.21 -4.46
N SER A 312 3.10 15.34 -3.44
CA SER A 312 2.17 15.39 -2.31
C SER A 312 2.24 16.69 -1.53
N GLU A 313 3.43 17.26 -1.30
CA GLU A 313 3.57 18.58 -0.66
C GLU A 313 2.74 19.67 -1.36
N HIS A 314 2.61 19.59 -2.68
CA HIS A 314 1.95 20.61 -3.47
C HIS A 314 0.46 20.34 -3.72
N VAL A 315 -0.04 19.14 -3.39
CA VAL A 315 -1.41 18.73 -3.73
C VAL A 315 -2.22 18.18 -2.56
N ASN A 316 -1.60 17.82 -1.45
CA ASN A 316 -2.27 17.29 -0.27
C ASN A 316 -2.31 18.34 0.86
N GLU A 317 -3.39 18.30 1.65
CA GLU A 317 -3.59 19.21 2.79
C GLU A 317 -3.37 18.50 4.15
N ILE A 318 -2.84 17.28 4.14
CA ILE A 318 -2.64 16.47 5.33
C ILE A 318 -1.43 16.98 6.10
N ASP A 319 -1.54 17.01 7.43
CA ASP A 319 -0.45 17.34 8.34
C ASP A 319 0.61 16.22 8.35
N PHE A 320 1.49 16.28 7.35
CA PHE A 320 2.60 15.36 7.11
C PHE A 320 3.71 16.15 6.39
N ASP A 321 4.95 16.07 6.87
CA ASP A 321 6.08 16.76 6.23
C ASP A 321 6.55 15.95 5.00
N TYR A 322 5.90 16.21 3.86
CA TYR A 322 6.14 15.48 2.63
C TYR A 322 7.53 15.75 2.05
N MET A 323 8.06 16.95 2.25
CA MET A 323 9.40 17.33 1.77
C MET A 323 10.50 16.63 2.56
N GLU A 324 10.38 16.55 3.88
CA GLU A 324 11.32 15.81 4.71
C GLU A 324 11.26 14.29 4.44
N TYR A 325 10.06 13.75 4.23
CA TYR A 325 9.88 12.37 3.77
C TYR A 325 10.58 12.12 2.42
N ALA A 326 10.33 12.98 1.42
CA ALA A 326 10.97 12.89 0.12
C ALA A 326 12.49 12.95 0.23
N ARG A 327 13.02 13.86 1.07
CA ARG A 327 14.46 14.04 1.27
C ARG A 327 15.11 12.75 1.76
N GLN A 328 14.54 12.12 2.78
CA GLN A 328 15.03 10.85 3.33
C GLN A 328 15.03 9.74 2.26
N ARG A 329 13.96 9.61 1.46
CA ARG A 329 13.90 8.61 0.37
C ARG A 329 14.99 8.84 -0.67
N PHE A 330 15.17 10.07 -1.16
CA PHE A 330 16.24 10.38 -2.12
C PHE A 330 17.64 10.18 -1.54
N GLU A 331 17.88 10.56 -0.29
CA GLU A 331 19.17 10.32 0.37
C GLU A 331 19.50 8.84 0.46
N GLN A 332 18.54 7.99 0.82
CA GLN A 332 18.77 6.55 0.81
C GLN A 332 19.02 5.99 -0.59
N TYR A 333 18.35 6.50 -1.62
CA TYR A 333 18.67 6.12 -3.00
C TYR A 333 20.15 6.38 -3.30
N TRP A 334 20.64 7.60 -3.04
CA TRP A 334 22.03 7.97 -3.31
C TRP A 334 23.03 7.22 -2.43
N LEU A 335 22.70 6.96 -1.17
CA LEU A 335 23.54 6.21 -0.24
C LEU A 335 23.72 4.75 -0.68
N ARG A 336 22.63 4.11 -1.12
CA ARG A 336 22.62 2.66 -1.41
C ARG A 336 23.04 2.32 -2.85
N LYS A 337 22.86 3.24 -3.79
CA LYS A 337 23.17 3.03 -5.21
C LYS A 337 24.57 2.46 -5.46
N PRO A 338 25.67 2.98 -4.89
CA PRO A 338 27.01 2.46 -5.16
C PRO A 338 27.22 1.00 -4.75
N ALA A 339 26.61 0.58 -3.63
CA ALA A 339 26.75 -0.80 -3.14
C ALA A 339 25.90 -1.79 -3.95
N LEU A 340 24.76 -1.34 -4.47
CA LEU A 340 23.80 -2.20 -5.17
C LEU A 340 24.03 -2.30 -6.67
N LEU A 341 24.59 -1.26 -7.30
CA LEU A 341 24.86 -1.20 -8.74
C LEU A 341 26.36 -1.12 -9.08
N GLY A 342 27.23 -0.98 -8.07
CA GLY A 342 28.68 -0.87 -8.28
C GLY A 342 29.29 -2.17 -8.79
N SER A 343 30.10 -2.06 -9.84
CA SER A 343 30.92 -3.16 -10.37
C SER A 343 32.22 -3.29 -9.57
N LEU A 344 32.20 -3.96 -8.43
CA LEU A 344 33.41 -4.44 -7.76
C LEU A 344 33.12 -5.69 -6.93
N GLY A 345 34.03 -6.66 -6.99
CA GLY A 345 34.02 -7.91 -6.23
C GLY A 345 34.16 -7.71 -4.73
N THR A 346 33.15 -7.10 -4.12
CA THR A 346 32.89 -7.14 -2.68
C THR A 346 31.93 -8.30 -2.43
N ASN A 347 32.33 -9.21 -1.54
CA ASN A 347 31.50 -10.31 -1.06
C ASN A 347 30.07 -9.81 -0.78
N LEU A 348 29.05 -10.50 -1.31
CA LEU A 348 27.65 -10.22 -1.05
C LEU A 348 27.38 -10.10 0.47
N ASP A 349 28.12 -10.86 1.28
CA ASP A 349 28.09 -10.79 2.74
C ASP A 349 28.33 -9.38 3.30
N VAL A 350 29.12 -8.51 2.67
CA VAL A 350 29.37 -7.15 3.16
C VAL A 350 28.23 -6.19 2.78
N VAL A 351 27.63 -6.36 1.60
CA VAL A 351 26.48 -5.55 1.15
C VAL A 351 25.22 -5.91 1.94
N LEU A 352 25.14 -7.16 2.41
CA LEU A 352 23.99 -7.70 3.12
C LEU A 352 24.13 -7.65 4.66
N ALA A 353 25.34 -7.55 5.21
CA ALA A 353 25.59 -7.52 6.66
C ALA A 353 25.48 -6.14 7.32
N ASP A 354 25.35 -5.05 6.57
CA ASP A 354 25.24 -3.72 7.17
C ASP A 354 23.82 -3.45 7.70
N GLY A 355 23.55 -4.05 8.87
CA GLY A 355 22.62 -3.53 9.88
C GLY A 355 23.13 -2.26 10.58
N ASN A 356 24.22 -1.65 10.09
CA ASN A 356 24.67 -0.34 10.55
C ASN A 356 24.00 0.78 9.75
N TYR A 357 22.74 1.00 10.09
CA TYR A 357 21.99 2.20 9.75
C TYR A 357 22.21 3.25 10.85
N SER A 358 23.41 3.79 10.93
CA SER A 358 23.68 4.94 11.80
C SER A 358 23.90 6.18 10.95
N VAL A 359 22.94 7.12 11.10
CA VAL A 359 22.88 8.55 10.73
C VAL A 359 23.90 9.07 9.72
#